data_AF-A0A9W8P1Q1-F1
#
_entry.id   AF-A0A9W8P1Q1-F1
#
_cell.length_a   1.000
_cell.length_b   1.000
_cell.length_c   1.000
_cell.angle_alpha   90.00
_cell.angle_beta   90.00
_cell.angle_gamma   90.00
#
_symmetry.space_group_name_H-M   'P 1'
#
loop_
_entity.id
_entity.type
_entity.pdbx_description
1 polymer ?
#
loop_
_entity_poly.entity_id
_entity_poly.type
_entity_poly.pdbx_seq_one_letter_code
_entity_poly.pdbx_strand_id
1 'polypeptide(L)'
;MIAALSPLVELLVDFYSKLLLVTLSDLYTSTHLSSFSSLASTKQTRLIILEDPMFFQITPSRLLALLHLGASLLWVSASPLPDLNADVAQYKRRADSSVVDQPILTVPSVTKRSVQVDVDLVIDGYGKSEHWFVDVGPTLFQAGTRDPSTMNKFKSKLTTSHYDWDKVKNQLSSSHKIIPLGKATFKNSADQKAAFTKVAGIKMRAAAAVKGGNCLDYITDVLDLLEQEGHITAAVVDAYKKEYDDNYTRVSKAVWGVDLQP
;
A
#
# COMPACT_ATOMS: atom_id res chain seq x y z
N MET A 1 2.78 -35.00 41.64
CA MET A 1 2.32 -34.63 40.28
C MET A 1 2.94 -33.32 39.77
N ILE A 2 4.21 -33.03 40.11
CA ILE A 2 4.93 -31.79 39.69
C ILE A 2 6.23 -32.10 38.92
N ALA A 3 6.65 -33.37 38.84
CA ALA A 3 7.91 -33.76 38.20
C ALA A 3 7.85 -33.91 36.66
N ALA A 4 6.69 -33.76 36.02
CA ALA A 4 6.51 -34.04 34.59
C ALA A 4 6.56 -32.80 33.67
N LEU A 5 6.67 -31.59 34.22
CA LEU A 5 6.66 -30.35 33.42
C LEU A 5 8.06 -29.86 33.00
N SER A 6 9.13 -30.38 33.60
CA SER A 6 10.52 -29.94 33.33
C SER A 6 10.95 -30.11 31.86
N PRO A 7 10.76 -31.28 31.22
CA PRO A 7 11.27 -31.47 29.86
C PRO A 7 10.49 -30.66 28.82
N LEU A 8 9.21 -30.37 29.07
CA LEU A 8 8.39 -29.57 28.16
C LEU A 8 8.75 -28.08 28.23
N VAL A 9 9.12 -27.59 29.41
CA VAL A 9 9.60 -26.21 29.61
C VAL A 9 10.98 -26.03 28.97
N GLU A 10 11.88 -27.00 29.11
CA GLU A 10 13.20 -26.96 28.43
C GLU A 10 13.05 -26.96 26.91
N LEU A 11 12.13 -27.76 26.36
CA LEU A 11 11.90 -27.83 24.92
C LEU A 11 11.29 -26.53 24.36
N LEU A 12 10.40 -25.89 25.13
CA LEU A 12 9.85 -24.58 24.79
C LEU A 12 10.91 -23.48 24.87
N VAL A 13 11.75 -23.47 25.91
CA VAL A 13 12.84 -22.50 26.04
C VAL A 13 13.84 -22.63 24.90
N ASP A 14 14.21 -23.86 24.51
CA ASP A 14 15.13 -24.11 23.40
C ASP A 14 14.51 -23.69 22.04
N PHE A 15 13.21 -23.99 21.83
CA PHE A 15 12.49 -23.56 20.63
C PHE A 15 12.41 -22.03 20.50
N TYR A 16 12.02 -21.33 21.58
CA TYR A 16 11.95 -19.87 21.57
C TYR A 16 13.32 -19.21 21.47
N SER A 17 14.36 -19.78 22.08
CA SER A 17 15.74 -19.27 21.97
C SER A 17 16.25 -19.37 20.53
N LYS A 18 15.97 -20.49 19.84
CA LYS A 18 16.31 -20.68 18.42
C LYS A 18 15.50 -19.75 17.51
N LEU A 19 14.21 -19.55 17.79
CA LEU A 19 13.36 -18.62 17.04
C LEU A 19 13.81 -17.16 17.19
N LEU A 20 14.24 -16.76 18.39
CA LEU A 20 14.77 -15.43 18.67
C LEU A 20 16.14 -15.20 17.98
N LEU A 21 16.98 -16.24 17.92
CA LEU A 21 18.27 -16.21 17.23
C LEU A 21 18.10 -16.05 15.70
N VAL A 22 17.14 -16.75 15.09
CA VAL A 22 16.84 -16.64 13.65
C VAL A 22 16.29 -15.26 13.30
N THR A 23 15.40 -14.71 14.13
CA THR A 23 14.80 -13.38 13.88
C THR A 23 15.79 -12.23 14.06
N LEU A 24 16.77 -12.36 14.96
CA LEU A 24 17.85 -11.38 15.12
C LEU A 24 18.92 -11.49 14.02
N SER A 25 19.23 -12.69 13.52
CA SER A 25 20.16 -12.85 12.38
C SER A 25 19.60 -12.29 11.07
N ASP A 26 18.28 -12.39 10.87
CA ASP A 26 17.61 -11.82 9.70
C ASP A 26 17.47 -10.29 9.78
N LEU A 27 17.35 -9.73 11.00
CA LEU A 27 17.38 -8.28 11.19
C LEU A 27 18.79 -7.68 10.97
N TYR A 28 19.85 -8.41 11.33
CA TYR A 28 21.23 -7.92 11.22
C TYR A 28 21.82 -8.06 9.81
N THR A 29 21.32 -9.01 9.00
CA THR A 29 21.76 -9.18 7.60
C THR A 29 21.04 -8.25 6.62
N SER A 30 19.98 -7.57 7.04
CA SER A 30 19.18 -6.67 6.18
C SER A 30 19.66 -5.20 6.17
N THR A 31 20.59 -4.81 7.05
CA THR A 31 20.93 -3.38 7.26
C THR A 31 22.36 -2.95 6.92
N HIS A 32 23.19 -3.74 6.22
CA HIS A 32 24.46 -3.23 5.71
C HIS A 32 24.98 -3.98 4.48
N LEU A 33 24.77 -3.44 3.28
CA LEU A 33 25.66 -3.67 2.14
C LEU A 33 25.53 -2.54 1.09
N SER A 34 26.70 -2.05 0.65
CA SER A 34 26.99 -0.94 -0.29
C SER A 34 27.04 0.47 0.36
N SER A 35 28.11 1.26 0.37
CA SER A 35 29.48 1.15 -0.14
C SER A 35 30.36 2.16 0.62
N PHE A 36 31.58 1.81 1.01
CA PHE A 36 32.64 2.79 1.30
C PHE A 36 33.93 2.31 0.64
N SER A 37 34.46 3.13 -0.27
CA SER A 37 35.83 3.06 -0.75
C SER A 37 36.52 4.40 -0.50
N SER A 38 37.80 4.31 -0.11
CA SER A 38 38.74 5.39 0.23
C SER A 38 38.45 6.02 1.62
N LEU A 39 39.38 6.09 2.57
CA LEU A 39 40.79 6.47 2.48
C LEU A 39 41.53 5.96 3.74
N ALA A 40 42.83 5.70 3.61
CA ALA A 40 43.72 5.21 4.67
C ALA A 40 43.90 6.21 5.84
N SER A 41 43.91 5.70 7.09
CA SER A 41 44.81 6.16 8.16
C SER A 41 44.73 5.25 9.39
N THR A 42 45.88 4.64 9.69
CA THR A 42 46.39 4.16 10.98
C THR A 42 45.68 4.58 12.28
N LYS A 43 45.27 3.57 13.07
CA LYS A 43 45.44 3.37 14.53
C LYS A 43 44.18 2.87 15.25
N GLN A 44 44.37 1.71 15.89
CA GLN A 44 43.77 1.29 17.16
C GLN A 44 42.29 0.90 17.15
N THR A 45 42.03 -0.36 16.78
CA THR A 45 40.78 -1.07 17.06
C THR A 45 40.64 -1.27 18.58
N ARG A 46 39.90 -0.39 19.26
CA ARG A 46 39.32 -0.71 20.56
C ARG A 46 38.04 -1.51 20.32
N LEU A 47 38.09 -2.79 20.70
CA LEU A 47 36.93 -3.65 20.84
C LEU A 47 36.06 -3.06 21.99
N ILE A 48 34.94 -2.41 21.65
CA ILE A 48 33.92 -2.05 22.64
C ILE A 48 33.11 -3.32 22.90
N ILE A 49 33.52 -4.07 23.93
CA ILE A 49 32.65 -5.06 24.57
C ILE A 49 31.59 -4.26 25.33
N LEU A 50 30.35 -4.28 24.85
CA LEU A 50 29.20 -3.81 25.62
C LEU A 50 28.94 -4.84 26.73
N GLU A 51 29.57 -4.61 27.89
CA GLU A 51 29.29 -5.30 29.16
C GLU A 51 28.00 -4.77 29.80
N ASP A 52 26.86 -4.97 29.17
CA ASP A 52 25.57 -4.85 29.85
C ASP A 52 24.64 -5.97 29.38
N PRO A 53 24.59 -7.11 30.08
CA PRO A 53 23.47 -8.02 29.91
C PRO A 53 22.23 -7.29 30.43
N MET A 54 21.42 -6.76 29.50
CA MET A 54 20.04 -6.42 29.79
C MET A 54 19.31 -7.70 30.22
N PHE A 55 19.38 -8.00 31.52
CA PHE A 55 18.55 -8.98 32.16
C PHE A 55 17.10 -8.53 31.97
N PHE A 56 16.39 -9.19 31.05
CA PHE A 56 14.95 -9.14 31.01
C PHE A 56 14.43 -9.71 32.33
N GLN A 57 14.17 -8.85 33.31
CA GLN A 57 13.45 -9.25 34.51
C GLN A 57 12.06 -9.72 34.08
N ILE A 58 11.85 -11.04 34.14
CA ILE A 58 10.55 -11.66 33.95
C ILE A 58 9.71 -11.27 35.16
N THR A 59 8.95 -10.19 35.03
CA THR A 59 7.95 -9.84 36.03
C THR A 59 6.79 -10.85 35.95
N PRO A 60 6.13 -11.17 37.09
CA PRO A 60 4.98 -12.09 37.10
C PRO A 60 3.89 -11.70 36.09
N SER A 61 3.70 -10.40 35.87
CA SER A 61 2.78 -9.83 34.89
C SER A 61 3.14 -10.16 33.43
N ARG A 62 4.43 -10.25 33.08
CA ARG A 62 4.88 -10.62 31.73
C ARG A 62 4.73 -12.12 31.47
N LEU A 63 4.95 -12.95 32.49
CA LEU A 63 4.71 -14.39 32.41
C LEU A 63 3.21 -14.69 32.17
N LEU A 64 2.32 -13.97 32.87
CA LEU A 64 0.88 -14.12 32.70
C LEU A 64 0.42 -13.74 31.27
N ALA A 65 0.98 -12.65 30.72
CA ALA A 65 0.68 -12.21 29.36
C ALA A 65 1.12 -13.24 28.31
N LEU A 66 2.31 -13.84 28.47
CA LEU A 66 2.80 -14.90 27.59
C LEU A 66 1.98 -16.19 27.70
N LEU A 67 1.53 -16.55 28.91
CA LEU A 67 0.62 -17.69 29.12
C LEU A 67 -0.75 -17.46 28.48
N HIS A 68 -1.30 -16.24 28.55
CA HIS A 68 -2.53 -15.89 27.86
C HIS A 68 -2.38 -15.93 26.34
N LEU A 69 -1.27 -15.43 25.80
CA LEU A 69 -0.98 -15.50 24.36
C LEU A 69 -0.91 -16.97 23.89
N GLY A 70 -0.22 -17.83 24.64
CA GLY A 70 -0.13 -19.27 24.36
C GLY A 70 -1.48 -19.99 24.45
N ALA A 71 -2.29 -19.71 25.48
CA ALA A 71 -3.61 -20.31 25.63
C ALA A 71 -4.57 -19.90 24.50
N SER A 72 -4.52 -18.65 24.05
CA SER A 72 -5.35 -18.19 22.92
C SER A 72 -4.98 -18.87 21.60
N LEU A 73 -3.72 -19.22 21.37
CA LEU A 73 -3.28 -19.95 20.18
C LEU A 73 -3.73 -21.42 20.18
N LEU A 74 -3.80 -22.05 21.36
CA LEU A 74 -4.29 -23.43 21.50
C LEU A 74 -5.83 -23.53 21.41
N TRP A 75 -6.56 -22.45 21.71
CA TRP A 75 -8.03 -22.44 21.60
C TRP A 75 -8.52 -22.31 20.14
N VAL A 76 -7.73 -21.73 19.25
CA VAL A 76 -8.07 -21.64 17.82
C VAL A 76 -7.86 -22.99 17.09
N SER A 77 -6.97 -23.85 17.60
CA SER A 77 -6.67 -25.16 16.98
C SER A 77 -7.53 -26.34 17.48
N ALA A 78 -8.41 -26.12 18.46
CA ALA A 78 -9.35 -27.13 18.97
C ALA A 78 -10.79 -26.98 18.45
N SER A 79 -11.04 -26.04 17.53
CA SER A 79 -12.33 -26.01 16.81
C SER A 79 -12.34 -27.18 15.82
N PRO A 80 -13.33 -28.09 15.89
CA PRO A 80 -13.45 -29.16 14.91
C PRO A 80 -13.59 -28.52 13.53
N LEU A 81 -12.62 -28.80 12.66
CA LEU A 81 -12.72 -28.45 11.24
C LEU A 81 -14.05 -29.05 10.73
N PRO A 82 -14.93 -28.25 10.08
CA PRO A 82 -16.13 -28.80 9.49
C PRO A 82 -15.73 -29.88 8.48
N ASP A 83 -16.28 -31.08 8.69
CA ASP A 83 -16.02 -32.25 7.87
C ASP A 83 -16.43 -31.97 6.42
N LEU A 84 -15.44 -31.75 5.55
CA LEU A 84 -15.63 -31.44 4.13
C LEU A 84 -16.37 -32.54 3.36
N ASN A 85 -16.61 -33.71 3.97
CA ASN A 85 -17.35 -34.81 3.36
C ASN A 85 -18.82 -34.91 3.79
N ALA A 86 -19.26 -34.15 4.80
CA ALA A 86 -20.62 -34.29 5.33
C ALA A 86 -21.71 -33.57 4.48
N ASP A 87 -21.34 -32.57 3.67
CA ASP A 87 -22.32 -31.70 3.00
C ASP A 87 -22.56 -32.03 1.52
N VAL A 88 -21.67 -32.79 0.87
CA VAL A 88 -21.84 -33.18 -0.54
C VAL A 88 -22.86 -34.31 -0.70
N ALA A 89 -23.04 -35.15 0.32
CA ALA A 89 -23.97 -36.27 0.27
C ALA A 89 -25.44 -35.87 0.48
N GLN A 90 -25.71 -34.78 1.22
CA GLN A 90 -27.08 -34.29 1.42
C GLN A 90 -27.60 -33.52 0.20
N TYR A 91 -26.73 -32.88 -0.58
CA TYR A 91 -27.13 -32.24 -1.83
C TYR A 91 -27.38 -33.24 -2.99
N LYS A 92 -26.89 -34.49 -2.88
CA LYS A 92 -26.98 -35.49 -3.95
C LYS A 92 -28.15 -36.48 -3.82
N ARG A 93 -28.99 -36.39 -2.78
CA ARG A 93 -30.18 -37.25 -2.58
C ARG A 93 -31.53 -36.55 -2.78
N ARG A 94 -31.60 -35.62 -3.74
CA ARG A 94 -32.87 -35.14 -4.31
C ARG A 94 -32.82 -35.03 -5.84
N ALA A 95 -32.05 -35.90 -6.48
CA ALA A 95 -32.19 -36.17 -7.90
C ALA A 95 -33.01 -37.46 -8.06
N ASP A 96 -34.30 -37.36 -7.75
CA ASP A 96 -35.25 -38.36 -8.21
C ASP A 96 -35.38 -38.21 -9.73
N SER A 97 -34.93 -39.25 -10.42
CA SER A 97 -35.02 -39.43 -11.86
C SER A 97 -36.48 -39.60 -12.29
N SER A 98 -37.25 -38.52 -12.44
CA SER A 98 -38.50 -38.53 -13.22
C SER A 98 -39.15 -37.14 -13.39
N VAL A 99 -38.41 -36.12 -13.84
CA VAL A 99 -39.07 -34.88 -14.31
C VAL A 99 -38.33 -34.34 -15.53
N VAL A 100 -38.93 -34.62 -16.69
CA VAL A 100 -39.10 -33.78 -17.89
C VAL A 100 -37.97 -32.81 -18.25
N ASP A 101 -37.46 -32.97 -19.48
CA ASP A 101 -36.71 -31.99 -20.26
C ASP A 101 -37.09 -30.54 -19.92
N GLN A 102 -36.31 -29.91 -19.04
CA GLN A 102 -36.28 -28.47 -18.88
C GLN A 102 -34.87 -27.99 -19.19
N PRO A 103 -34.72 -26.96 -20.05
CA PRO A 103 -33.43 -26.46 -20.44
C PRO A 103 -32.69 -25.96 -19.20
N ILE A 104 -31.47 -26.49 -19.08
CA ILE A 104 -30.37 -26.09 -18.19
C ILE A 104 -30.60 -24.70 -17.59
N LEU A 105 -30.80 -24.68 -16.27
CA LEU A 105 -30.63 -23.51 -15.40
C LEU A 105 -29.42 -22.72 -15.87
N THR A 106 -29.68 -21.62 -16.56
CA THR A 106 -28.70 -20.56 -16.78
C THR A 106 -28.27 -20.14 -15.39
N VAL A 107 -27.04 -20.49 -15.01
CA VAL A 107 -26.35 -19.85 -13.88
C VAL A 107 -26.61 -18.36 -14.05
N PRO A 108 -27.24 -17.67 -13.08
CA PRO A 108 -27.55 -16.26 -13.23
C PRO A 108 -26.22 -15.58 -13.54
N SER A 109 -26.10 -15.11 -14.79
CA SER A 109 -24.99 -14.27 -15.22
C SER A 109 -24.86 -13.24 -14.12
N VAL A 110 -23.74 -13.27 -13.38
CA VAL A 110 -23.46 -12.29 -12.34
C VAL A 110 -23.46 -10.96 -13.08
N THR A 111 -24.60 -10.26 -13.01
CA THR A 111 -24.81 -9.03 -13.74
C THR A 111 -23.71 -8.11 -13.26
N LYS A 112 -22.70 -7.91 -14.11
CA LYS A 112 -21.53 -7.12 -13.77
C LYS A 112 -22.04 -5.71 -13.50
N ARG A 113 -22.19 -5.36 -12.22
CA ARG A 113 -22.75 -4.07 -11.83
C ARG A 113 -21.77 -2.99 -12.23
N SER A 114 -22.30 -1.88 -12.74
CA SER A 114 -21.51 -0.67 -12.92
C SER A 114 -20.92 -0.26 -11.57
N VAL A 115 -19.65 0.15 -11.61
CA VAL A 115 -18.91 0.60 -10.44
C VAL A 115 -18.80 2.10 -10.56
N GLN A 116 -19.32 2.81 -9.57
CA GLN A 116 -19.16 4.27 -9.46
C GLN A 116 -18.28 4.57 -8.26
N VAL A 117 -17.30 5.44 -8.45
CA VAL A 117 -16.36 5.87 -7.41
C VAL A 117 -16.18 7.38 -7.46
N ASP A 118 -15.81 7.97 -6.33
CA ASP A 118 -15.47 9.38 -6.26
C ASP A 118 -14.08 9.63 -6.87
N VAL A 119 -13.89 10.84 -7.40
CA VAL A 119 -12.62 11.34 -7.92
C VAL A 119 -12.26 12.58 -7.13
N ASP A 120 -11.15 12.51 -6.40
CA ASP A 120 -10.71 13.56 -5.51
C ASP A 120 -9.28 13.99 -5.84
N LEU A 121 -9.02 15.29 -5.76
CA LEU A 121 -7.68 15.85 -5.72
C LEU A 121 -7.21 15.85 -4.26
N VAL A 122 -6.11 15.16 -3.99
CA VAL A 122 -5.49 15.14 -2.67
C VAL A 122 -4.21 15.98 -2.73
N ILE A 123 -4.09 16.96 -1.84
CA ILE A 123 -2.92 17.83 -1.73
C ILE A 123 -2.31 17.61 -0.35
N ASP A 124 -1.12 17.03 -0.29
CA ASP A 124 -0.34 16.91 0.94
C ASP A 124 0.60 18.11 1.10
N GLY A 125 0.89 18.52 2.33
CA GLY A 125 1.79 19.64 2.61
C GLY A 125 1.27 21.02 2.15
N TYR A 126 -0.07 21.22 2.16
CA TYR A 126 -0.74 22.41 1.65
C TYR A 126 -0.11 23.73 2.14
N GLY A 127 0.16 24.64 1.21
CA GLY A 127 0.77 25.96 1.45
C GLY A 127 2.29 25.96 1.66
N LYS A 128 2.96 24.80 1.62
CA LYS A 128 4.41 24.67 1.82
C LYS A 128 5.04 23.80 0.72
N SER A 129 5.44 22.58 1.07
CA SER A 129 6.03 21.59 0.16
C SER A 129 4.92 20.72 -0.42
N GLU A 130 4.08 21.34 -1.25
CA GLU A 130 2.89 20.68 -1.76
C GLU A 130 3.23 19.47 -2.63
N HIS A 131 2.51 18.38 -2.40
CA HIS A 131 2.55 17.23 -3.28
C HIS A 131 1.14 16.78 -3.62
N TRP A 132 0.85 16.69 -4.91
CA TRP A 132 -0.50 16.51 -5.44
C TRP A 132 -0.68 15.08 -5.94
N PHE A 133 -1.85 14.53 -5.64
CA PHE A 133 -2.28 13.19 -6.02
C PHE A 133 -3.70 13.25 -6.56
N VAL A 134 -4.09 12.26 -7.35
CA VAL A 134 -5.49 12.04 -7.70
C VAL A 134 -5.96 10.70 -7.16
N ASP A 135 -7.00 10.73 -6.34
CA ASP A 135 -7.68 9.54 -5.85
C ASP A 135 -8.87 9.22 -6.77
N VAL A 136 -8.98 7.96 -7.17
CA VAL A 136 -10.08 7.45 -7.99
C VAL A 136 -10.61 6.20 -7.32
N GLY A 137 -11.50 6.39 -6.33
CA GLY A 137 -12.04 5.31 -5.51
C GLY A 137 -11.01 4.71 -4.54
N PRO A 138 -10.53 3.47 -4.75
CA PRO A 138 -9.57 2.84 -3.84
C PRO A 138 -8.10 3.12 -4.21
N THR A 139 -7.83 3.90 -5.26
CA THR A 139 -6.48 4.02 -5.83
C THR A 139 -6.04 5.47 -5.94
N LEU A 140 -4.93 5.77 -5.27
CA LEU A 140 -4.25 7.06 -5.29
C LEU A 140 -3.12 7.03 -6.31
N PHE A 141 -3.14 7.91 -7.32
CA PHE A 141 -2.10 8.04 -8.35
C PHE A 141 -1.23 9.28 -8.10
N GLN A 142 0.08 9.15 -8.33
CA GLN A 142 1.03 10.27 -8.24
C GLN A 142 2.26 10.13 -9.14
N ALA A 143 2.94 11.25 -9.35
CA ALA A 143 4.30 11.30 -9.88
C ALA A 143 5.23 11.97 -8.86
N GLY A 144 6.27 11.28 -8.42
CA GLY A 144 7.18 11.78 -7.38
C GLY A 144 8.61 11.28 -7.55
N THR A 145 9.46 11.68 -6.61
CA THR A 145 10.83 11.15 -6.49
C THR A 145 11.04 10.62 -5.08
N ARG A 146 11.80 9.52 -4.97
CA ARG A 146 12.14 8.92 -3.68
C ARG A 146 13.10 9.78 -2.88
N ASP A 147 13.97 10.52 -3.57
CA ASP A 147 14.92 11.43 -2.95
C ASP A 147 14.99 12.75 -3.76
N PRO A 148 14.24 13.77 -3.34
CA PRO A 148 14.29 15.09 -3.98
C PRO A 148 15.66 15.76 -3.87
N SER A 149 16.46 15.44 -2.85
CA SER A 149 17.71 16.15 -2.54
C SER A 149 18.84 15.81 -3.51
N THR A 150 18.82 14.61 -4.08
CA THR A 150 19.83 14.12 -5.04
C THR A 150 19.36 14.21 -6.49
N MET A 151 18.10 14.58 -6.73
CA MET A 151 17.53 14.67 -8.07
C MET A 151 17.90 15.98 -8.78
N ASN A 152 18.41 15.90 -10.01
CA ASN A 152 18.53 17.07 -10.86
C ASN A 152 17.18 17.41 -11.50
N LYS A 153 16.42 18.32 -10.88
CA LYS A 153 15.07 18.72 -11.32
C LYS A 153 14.94 19.20 -12.77
N PHE A 154 16.03 19.68 -13.39
CA PHE A 154 16.02 20.13 -14.79
C PHE A 154 16.35 19.04 -15.80
N LYS A 155 16.77 17.85 -15.34
CA LYS A 155 17.15 16.72 -16.20
C LYS A 155 16.35 15.45 -15.90
N SER A 156 15.95 15.27 -14.65
CA SER A 156 15.28 14.08 -14.16
C SER A 156 13.77 14.19 -14.30
N LYS A 157 13.17 13.09 -14.74
CA LYS A 157 11.72 12.88 -14.81
C LYS A 157 11.23 12.29 -13.50
N LEU A 158 10.03 12.66 -13.06
CA LEU A 158 9.40 12.03 -11.91
C LEU A 158 8.98 10.59 -12.24
N THR A 159 8.97 9.74 -11.22
CA THR A 159 8.49 8.36 -11.31
C THR A 159 7.01 8.33 -10.97
N THR A 160 6.20 7.71 -11.83
CA THR A 160 4.77 7.51 -11.60
C THR A 160 4.54 6.28 -10.71
N SER A 161 3.58 6.36 -9.81
CA SER A 161 3.23 5.28 -8.88
C SER A 161 1.77 5.38 -8.46
N HIS A 162 1.26 4.30 -7.88
CA HIS A 162 -0.08 4.23 -7.34
C HIS A 162 -0.11 3.45 -6.04
N TYR A 163 -1.07 3.77 -5.18
CA TYR A 163 -1.25 3.15 -3.87
C TYR A 163 -2.71 2.85 -3.58
N ASP A 164 -2.92 1.90 -2.68
CA ASP A 164 -4.22 1.66 -2.07
C ASP A 164 -4.52 2.79 -1.08
N TRP A 165 -5.56 3.59 -1.37
CA TRP A 165 -5.90 4.80 -0.61
C TRP A 165 -6.08 4.52 0.88
N ASP A 166 -6.78 3.42 1.22
CA ASP A 166 -7.07 3.08 2.61
C ASP A 166 -5.81 2.79 3.43
N LYS A 167 -4.72 2.37 2.77
CA LYS A 167 -3.44 2.11 3.42
C LYS A 167 -2.59 3.36 3.63
N VAL A 168 -2.78 4.38 2.80
CA VAL A 168 -1.90 5.57 2.78
C VAL A 168 -2.54 6.84 3.30
N LYS A 169 -3.88 6.94 3.38
CA LYS A 169 -4.57 8.16 3.84
C LYS A 169 -4.13 8.63 5.24
N ASN A 170 -3.84 7.68 6.14
CA ASN A 170 -3.39 7.98 7.50
C ASN A 170 -1.91 8.39 7.58
N GLN A 171 -1.17 8.32 6.46
CA GLN A 171 0.23 8.71 6.37
C GLN A 171 0.40 10.15 5.85
N LEU A 172 -0.69 10.76 5.36
CA LEU A 172 -0.68 12.15 4.92
C LEU A 172 -0.41 13.10 6.10
N SER A 173 0.20 14.24 5.82
CA SER A 173 0.45 15.25 6.85
C SER A 173 -0.87 15.78 7.41
N SER A 174 -0.83 16.36 8.62
CA SER A 174 -2.00 17.04 9.20
C SER A 174 -2.49 18.25 8.39
N SER A 175 -1.69 18.73 7.45
CA SER A 175 -2.02 19.82 6.53
C SER A 175 -2.57 19.37 5.18
N HIS A 176 -2.91 18.08 5.02
CA HIS A 176 -3.49 17.62 3.76
C HIS A 176 -4.88 18.23 3.51
N LYS A 177 -5.21 18.40 2.24
CA LYS A 177 -6.51 18.87 1.77
C LYS A 177 -7.04 17.88 0.73
N ILE A 178 -8.32 17.57 0.81
CA ILE A 178 -9.04 16.75 -0.19
C ILE A 178 -10.06 17.66 -0.86
N ILE A 179 -10.02 17.74 -2.18
CA ILE A 179 -10.89 18.57 -3.01
C ILE A 179 -11.70 17.62 -3.91
N PRO A 180 -13.02 17.50 -3.70
CA PRO A 180 -13.85 16.68 -4.57
C PRO A 180 -13.91 17.23 -5.99
N LEU A 181 -13.59 16.40 -6.98
CA LEU A 181 -13.65 16.76 -8.40
C LEU A 181 -14.91 16.22 -9.08
N GLY A 182 -15.42 15.08 -8.61
CA GLY A 182 -16.66 14.48 -9.09
C GLY A 182 -16.64 12.96 -8.99
N LYS A 183 -17.09 12.27 -10.05
CA LYS A 183 -17.24 10.81 -10.04
C LYS A 183 -16.70 10.17 -11.32
N ALA A 184 -16.17 8.97 -11.17
CA ALA A 184 -15.85 8.06 -12.25
C ALA A 184 -16.85 6.91 -12.29
N THR A 185 -17.25 6.49 -13.49
CA THR A 185 -18.14 5.35 -13.72
C THR A 185 -17.47 4.33 -14.62
N PHE A 186 -17.39 3.10 -14.12
CA PHE A 186 -16.84 1.96 -14.84
C PHE A 186 -17.97 0.97 -15.13
N LYS A 187 -17.84 0.25 -16.25
CA LYS A 187 -18.82 -0.78 -16.63
C LYS A 187 -18.86 -1.90 -15.60
N ASN A 188 -17.71 -2.21 -14.99
CA ASN A 188 -17.54 -3.21 -13.94
C ASN A 188 -16.11 -3.14 -13.36
N SER A 189 -15.80 -4.01 -12.40
CA SER A 189 -14.46 -4.06 -11.78
C SER A 189 -13.33 -4.43 -12.75
N ALA A 190 -13.58 -5.24 -13.79
CA ALA A 190 -12.54 -5.57 -14.78
C ALA A 190 -12.22 -4.36 -15.68
N ASP A 191 -13.22 -3.58 -16.04
CA ASP A 191 -13.09 -2.31 -16.76
C ASP A 191 -12.28 -1.28 -15.93
N GLN A 192 -12.61 -1.12 -14.65
CA GLN A 192 -11.83 -0.30 -13.71
C GLN A 192 -10.36 -0.73 -13.65
N LYS A 193 -10.10 -2.03 -13.48
CA LYS A 193 -8.73 -2.56 -13.44
C LYS A 193 -7.97 -2.31 -14.74
N ALA A 194 -8.64 -2.43 -15.89
CA ALA A 194 -8.04 -2.14 -17.19
C ALA A 194 -7.68 -0.66 -17.32
N ALA A 195 -8.59 0.25 -16.95
CA ALA A 195 -8.34 1.68 -16.91
C ALA A 195 -7.14 2.03 -16.01
N PHE A 196 -7.10 1.47 -14.79
CA PHE A 196 -5.99 1.72 -13.86
C PHE A 196 -4.65 1.17 -14.35
N THR A 197 -4.67 0.06 -15.09
CA THR A 197 -3.46 -0.49 -15.74
C THR A 197 -2.93 0.48 -16.81
N LYS A 198 -3.81 1.11 -17.59
CA LYS A 198 -3.42 2.14 -18.57
C LYS A 198 -2.83 3.37 -17.86
N VAL A 199 -3.47 3.83 -16.79
CA VAL A 199 -2.99 4.95 -15.97
C VAL A 199 -1.58 4.67 -15.39
N ALA A 200 -1.36 3.46 -14.87
CA ALA A 200 -0.04 3.04 -14.36
C ALA A 200 1.05 2.98 -15.46
N GLY A 201 0.64 2.88 -16.73
CA GLY A 201 1.51 2.93 -17.89
C GLY A 201 2.01 4.34 -18.24
N ILE A 202 1.37 5.41 -17.75
CA ILE A 202 1.76 6.79 -18.04
C ILE A 202 3.18 7.06 -17.52
N LYS A 203 3.99 7.73 -18.34
CA LYS A 203 5.35 8.16 -18.02
C LYS A 203 5.49 9.66 -18.23
N MET A 204 6.20 10.33 -17.32
CA MET A 204 6.46 11.75 -17.43
C MET A 204 7.25 12.08 -18.71
N ARG A 205 6.79 13.10 -19.43
CA ARG A 205 7.35 13.47 -20.74
C ARG A 205 8.53 14.42 -20.59
N ALA A 206 8.44 15.35 -19.64
CA ALA A 206 9.46 16.35 -19.33
C ALA A 206 10.12 16.13 -17.95
N ALA A 207 11.19 16.89 -17.69
CA ALA A 207 11.85 16.93 -16.40
C ALA A 207 11.01 17.69 -15.35
N ALA A 208 11.20 17.39 -14.07
CA ALA A 208 10.35 17.87 -12.97
C ALA A 208 10.16 19.41 -12.92
N ALA A 209 11.19 20.18 -13.26
CA ALA A 209 11.15 21.65 -13.27
C ALA A 209 10.80 22.25 -14.64
N VAL A 210 10.13 21.49 -15.51
CA VAL A 210 9.65 21.91 -16.84
C VAL A 210 8.17 21.59 -16.94
N LYS A 211 7.41 22.45 -17.62
CA LYS A 211 5.98 22.23 -17.87
C LYS A 211 5.73 20.88 -18.55
N GLY A 212 4.75 20.11 -18.07
CA GLY A 212 4.51 18.73 -18.50
C GLY A 212 5.37 17.69 -17.76
N GLY A 213 6.02 18.07 -16.67
CA GLY A 213 7.06 17.30 -15.99
C GLY A 213 6.84 17.08 -14.49
N ASN A 214 5.89 17.78 -13.87
CA ASN A 214 5.63 17.72 -12.43
C ASN A 214 4.39 16.89 -12.06
N CYS A 215 4.08 16.80 -10.76
CA CYS A 215 2.94 16.02 -10.26
C CYS A 215 1.56 16.57 -10.68
N LEU A 216 1.43 17.88 -10.91
CA LEU A 216 0.19 18.48 -11.41
C LEU A 216 -0.02 18.09 -12.89
N ASP A 217 1.03 18.14 -13.69
CA ASP A 217 0.96 17.72 -15.09
C ASP A 217 0.60 16.23 -15.22
N TYR A 218 1.11 15.39 -14.32
CA TYR A 218 0.75 13.97 -14.28
C TYR A 218 -0.75 13.77 -14.02
N ILE A 219 -1.34 14.51 -13.07
CA ILE A 219 -2.78 14.39 -12.80
C ILE A 219 -3.60 14.80 -14.02
N THR A 220 -3.15 15.81 -14.77
CA THR A 220 -3.75 16.17 -16.07
C THR A 220 -3.74 14.97 -17.02
N ASP A 221 -2.59 14.32 -17.20
CA ASP A 221 -2.47 13.11 -18.05
C ASP A 221 -3.39 11.96 -17.57
N VAL A 222 -3.57 11.78 -16.26
CA VAL A 222 -4.49 10.76 -15.69
C VAL A 222 -5.94 11.08 -16.01
N LEU A 223 -6.37 12.31 -15.74
CA LEU A 223 -7.77 12.73 -15.94
C LEU A 223 -8.12 12.78 -17.42
N ASP A 224 -7.25 13.30 -18.29
CA ASP A 224 -7.44 13.31 -19.73
C ASP A 224 -7.61 11.88 -20.28
N LEU A 225 -6.81 10.92 -19.80
CA LEU A 225 -6.96 9.51 -20.20
C LEU A 225 -8.31 8.93 -19.76
N LEU A 226 -8.71 9.18 -18.51
CA LEU A 226 -9.99 8.69 -17.99
C LEU A 226 -11.20 9.33 -18.70
N GLU A 227 -11.09 10.59 -19.12
CA GLU A 227 -12.10 11.29 -19.92
C GLU A 227 -12.19 10.70 -21.33
N GLN A 228 -11.05 10.52 -22.00
CA GLN A 228 -10.98 9.93 -23.35
C GLN A 228 -11.58 8.53 -23.41
N GLU A 229 -11.43 7.75 -22.35
CA GLU A 229 -12.02 6.41 -22.22
C GLU A 229 -13.49 6.44 -21.76
N GLY A 230 -14.04 7.62 -21.47
CA GLY A 230 -15.42 7.83 -21.06
C GLY A 230 -15.74 7.43 -19.62
N HIS A 231 -14.73 7.34 -18.75
CA HIS A 231 -14.89 6.98 -17.34
C HIS A 231 -15.22 8.17 -16.45
N ILE A 232 -14.81 9.38 -16.83
CA ILE A 232 -15.17 10.63 -16.16
C ILE A 232 -15.78 11.61 -17.17
N THR A 233 -16.41 12.68 -16.67
CA THR A 233 -16.98 13.74 -17.51
C THR A 233 -16.01 14.91 -17.64
N ALA A 234 -16.18 15.74 -18.68
CA ALA A 234 -15.44 17.00 -18.85
C ALA A 234 -15.49 17.90 -17.61
N ALA A 235 -16.61 17.90 -16.87
CA ALA A 235 -16.74 18.69 -15.64
C ALA A 235 -15.73 18.31 -14.55
N VAL A 236 -15.31 17.03 -14.48
CA VAL A 236 -14.26 16.57 -13.54
C VAL A 236 -12.91 17.13 -13.95
N VAL A 237 -12.61 17.12 -15.25
CA VAL A 237 -11.38 17.67 -15.82
C VAL A 237 -11.34 19.19 -15.61
N ASP A 238 -12.45 19.89 -15.87
CA ASP A 238 -12.55 21.34 -15.69
C ASP A 238 -12.41 21.76 -14.22
N ALA A 239 -12.98 20.99 -13.29
CA ALA A 239 -12.80 21.21 -11.85
C ALA A 239 -11.33 21.12 -11.45
N TYR A 240 -10.61 20.13 -11.99
CA TYR A 240 -9.17 20.01 -11.77
C TYR A 240 -8.38 21.13 -12.43
N LYS A 241 -8.67 21.46 -13.70
CA LYS A 241 -7.97 22.52 -14.45
C LYS A 241 -8.07 23.86 -13.76
N LYS A 242 -9.20 24.16 -13.11
CA LYS A 242 -9.33 25.36 -12.28
C LYS A 242 -8.30 25.37 -11.13
N GLU A 243 -8.19 24.27 -10.38
CA GLU A 243 -7.19 24.16 -9.31
C GLU A 243 -5.76 24.18 -9.86
N TYR A 244 -5.53 23.58 -11.03
CA TYR A 244 -4.24 23.64 -11.75
C TYR A 244 -3.88 25.09 -12.07
N ASP A 245 -4.72 25.80 -12.82
CA ASP A 245 -4.45 27.17 -13.30
C ASP A 245 -4.22 28.15 -12.15
N ASP A 246 -5.03 28.06 -11.09
CA ASP A 246 -4.94 28.94 -9.92
C ASP A 246 -3.66 28.72 -9.09
N ASN A 247 -3.07 27.51 -9.15
CA ASN A 247 -1.98 27.11 -8.26
C ASN A 247 -0.67 26.75 -8.96
N TYR A 248 -0.66 26.53 -10.28
CA TYR A 248 0.48 25.90 -10.98
C TYR A 248 1.79 26.65 -10.77
N THR A 249 1.77 27.96 -10.99
CA THR A 249 2.95 28.82 -10.80
C THR A 249 3.43 28.82 -9.36
N ARG A 250 2.49 28.94 -8.41
CA ARG A 250 2.79 28.96 -6.97
C ARG A 250 3.45 27.65 -6.52
N VAL A 251 2.88 26.52 -6.91
CA VAL A 251 3.39 25.19 -6.54
C VAL A 251 4.71 24.89 -7.23
N SER A 252 4.83 25.21 -8.53
CA SER A 252 6.09 25.06 -9.28
C SER A 252 7.22 25.86 -8.65
N LYS A 253 6.94 27.07 -8.17
CA LYS A 253 7.93 27.90 -7.49
C LYS A 253 8.28 27.36 -6.10
N ALA A 254 7.28 26.93 -5.33
CA ALA A 254 7.51 26.42 -3.97
C ALA A 254 8.26 25.09 -3.95
N VAL A 255 7.88 24.14 -4.81
CA VAL A 255 8.42 22.77 -4.84
C VAL A 255 9.68 22.69 -5.68
N TRP A 256 9.67 23.34 -6.85
CA TRP A 256 10.72 23.20 -7.85
C TRP A 256 11.58 24.46 -8.00
N GLY A 257 11.27 25.56 -7.31
CA GLY A 257 12.05 26.80 -7.41
C GLY A 257 12.06 27.41 -8.82
N VAL A 258 11.01 27.15 -9.62
CA VAL A 258 10.87 27.67 -10.97
C VAL A 258 9.53 28.37 -11.16
N ASP A 259 9.55 29.43 -11.95
CA ASP A 259 8.34 30.17 -12.33
C ASP A 259 7.82 29.60 -13.65
N LEU A 260 6.91 28.64 -13.55
CA LEU A 260 6.22 28.05 -14.69
C LEU A 260 4.82 28.63 -14.77
N GLN A 261 4.42 29.10 -15.94
CA GLN A 261 3.05 29.53 -16.21
C GLN A 261 2.21 28.31 -16.64
N PRO A 262 0.93 28.23 -16.24
CA PRO A 262 0.02 27.15 -16.60
C PRO A 262 -0.20 27.02 -18.11
#